data_AF-A0A7J3MIP3-F1
#
_entry.id   AF-A0A7J3MIP3-F1
#
_cell.length_a   1.000
_cell.length_b   1.000
_cell.length_c   1.000
_cell.angle_alpha   90.00
_cell.angle_beta   90.00
_cell.angle_gamma   90.00
#
_symmetry.space_group_name_H-M   'P 1'
#
loop_
_entity.id
_entity.type
_entity.pdbx_description
1 polymer ?
#
loop_
_entity_poly.entity_id
_entity_poly.type
_entity_poly.pdbx_seq_one_letter_code
_entity_poly.pdbx_strand_id
1 'polypeptide(L)'
;MAKRKLTVTISDEILKSAKEKAASLGLSLSKIIENALSYFIKPKFFCFVCGTKFDGTESNLCPKCGWYKCSNCSACGCSLSEESAKVAFYMRKTLIDMFSNPEV
;
A
#
# COMPACT_ATOMS: atom_id res chain seq x y z
N MET A 1 -18.67 13.51 5.24
CA MET A 1 -19.09 12.15 5.64
C MET A 1 -18.94 12.02 7.15
N ALA A 2 -19.84 11.30 7.81
CA ALA A 2 -19.78 11.14 9.27
C ALA A 2 -18.66 10.18 9.69
N LYS A 3 -17.84 10.57 10.67
CA LYS A 3 -16.83 9.68 11.27
C LYS A 3 -17.45 8.87 12.41
N ARG A 4 -16.98 7.62 12.58
CA ARG A 4 -17.38 6.72 13.68
C ARG A 4 -16.13 6.32 14.47
N LYS A 5 -16.29 6.03 15.76
CA LYS A 5 -15.21 5.46 16.57
C LYS A 5 -15.01 4.00 16.19
N LEU A 6 -13.76 3.59 16.06
CA LEU A 6 -13.35 2.21 15.84
C LEU A 6 -12.61 1.74 17.09
N THR A 7 -13.08 0.64 17.69
CA THR A 7 -12.41 -0.03 18.80
C THR A 7 -11.79 -1.31 18.26
N VAL A 8 -10.48 -1.48 18.44
CA VAL A 8 -9.72 -2.65 18.01
C VAL A 8 -8.84 -3.13 19.15
N THR A 9 -8.59 -4.44 19.18
CA THR A 9 -7.59 -5.04 20.07
C THR A 9 -6.22 -4.90 19.43
N ILE A 10 -5.23 -4.47 20.22
CA ILE A 10 -3.85 -4.29 19.79
C ILE A 10 -2.94 -4.50 21.01
N SER A 11 -1.71 -4.97 20.79
CA SER A 11 -0.68 -5.01 21.83
C SER A 11 -0.45 -3.61 22.43
N ASP A 12 -0.32 -3.54 23.76
CA ASP A 12 -0.06 -2.28 24.48
C ASP A 12 1.26 -1.65 24.04
N GLU A 13 2.30 -2.48 23.86
CA GLU A 13 3.62 -2.05 23.40
C GLU A 13 3.55 -1.42 22.02
N ILE A 14 2.85 -2.07 21.08
CA ILE A 14 2.65 -1.54 19.72
C ILE A 14 1.86 -0.22 19.78
N LEU A 15 0.79 -0.17 20.58
CA LEU A 15 -0.03 1.04 20.70
C LEU A 15 0.77 2.22 21.23
N LYS A 16 1.61 2.00 22.25
CA LYS A 16 2.46 3.04 22.83
C LYS A 16 3.49 3.55 21.83
N SER A 17 4.27 2.65 21.23
CA SER A 17 5.30 3.03 20.25
C SER A 17 4.71 3.68 19.00
N ALA A 18 3.54 3.22 18.53
CA ALA A 18 2.85 3.83 17.40
C ALA A 18 2.38 5.26 17.71
N LYS A 19 1.88 5.53 18.93
CA LYS A 19 1.48 6.88 19.37
C LYS A 19 2.68 7.82 19.42
N GLU A 20 3.79 7.38 20.01
CA GLU A 20 5.03 8.17 20.09
C GLU A 20 5.56 8.51 18.69
N LYS A 21 5.61 7.50 17.80
CA LYS A 21 6.06 7.70 16.42
C LYS A 21 5.12 8.63 15.64
N ALA A 22 3.81 8.46 15.77
CA ALA A 22 2.83 9.32 15.11
C ALA A 22 2.98 10.78 15.57
N ALA A 23 3.16 11.02 16.86
CA ALA A 23 3.38 12.34 17.43
C ALA A 23 4.67 12.99 16.86
N SER A 24 5.77 12.25 16.76
CA SER A 24 7.03 12.75 16.17
C SER A 24 6.90 13.19 14.71
N LEU A 25 5.91 12.65 13.99
CA LEU A 25 5.62 12.96 12.58
C LEU A 25 4.49 13.98 12.42
N GLY A 26 3.92 14.50 13.52
CA GLY A 26 2.77 15.39 13.47
C GLY A 26 1.48 14.73 12.96
N LEU A 27 1.36 13.40 13.11
CA LEU A 27 0.24 12.60 12.63
C LEU A 27 -0.60 12.07 13.81
N SER A 28 -1.90 11.88 13.59
CA SER A 28 -2.76 11.17 14.54
C SER A 28 -2.85 9.69 14.17
N LEU A 29 -2.92 8.83 15.20
CA LEU A 29 -3.09 7.39 15.00
C LEU A 29 -4.36 7.07 14.20
N SER A 30 -5.47 7.78 14.48
CA SER A 30 -6.71 7.65 13.72
C SER A 30 -6.52 7.91 12.23
N LYS A 31 -5.69 8.90 11.85
CA LYS A 31 -5.43 9.21 10.44
C LYS A 31 -4.59 8.12 9.77
N ILE A 32 -3.62 7.56 10.49
CA ILE A 32 -2.79 6.45 10.00
C ILE A 32 -3.67 5.21 9.78
N ILE A 33 -4.49 4.84 10.76
CA ILE A 33 -5.41 3.70 10.66
C ILE A 33 -6.41 3.89 9.51
N GLU A 34 -7.03 5.08 9.40
CA GLU A 34 -7.96 5.40 8.31
C GLU A 34 -7.30 5.27 6.93
N ASN A 35 -6.05 5.74 6.78
CA ASN A 35 -5.29 5.60 5.55
C ASN A 35 -4.92 4.13 5.24
N ALA A 36 -4.51 3.37 6.26
CA ALA A 36 -4.16 1.96 6.10
C ALA A 36 -5.37 1.13 5.67
N LEU A 37 -6.53 1.32 6.33
CA LEU A 37 -7.78 0.67 5.95
C LEU A 37 -8.26 1.11 4.56
N SER A 38 -8.11 2.39 4.22
CA SER A 38 -8.42 2.87 2.87
C SER A 38 -7.54 2.19 1.81
N TYR A 39 -6.25 1.98 2.10
CA TYR A 39 -5.34 1.28 1.19
C TYR A 39 -5.67 -0.21 1.08
N PHE A 40 -6.01 -0.85 2.21
CA PHE A 40 -6.42 -2.25 2.26
C PHE A 40 -7.65 -2.53 1.38
N ILE A 41 -8.65 -1.64 1.41
CA ILE A 41 -9.86 -1.76 0.59
C ILE A 41 -9.58 -1.42 -0.88
N LYS A 42 -8.83 -0.36 -1.13
CA LYS A 42 -8.60 0.17 -2.49
C LYS A 42 -7.13 0.60 -2.66
N PRO A 43 -6.24 -0.34 -3.00
CA PRO A 43 -4.81 -0.07 -3.04
C PRO A 43 -4.48 0.88 -4.20
N LYS A 44 -3.67 1.90 -3.88
CA LYS A 44 -3.19 2.89 -4.85
C LYS A 44 -1.71 2.69 -5.09
N PHE A 45 -1.33 2.63 -6.35
CA PHE A 45 0.05 2.40 -6.77
C PHE A 45 0.59 3.60 -7.54
N PHE A 46 1.91 3.75 -7.54
CA PHE A 46 2.61 4.63 -8.46
C PHE A 46 3.18 3.80 -9.60
N CYS A 47 3.08 4.31 -10.83
CA CYS A 47 3.70 3.67 -11.97
C CYS A 47 5.22 3.83 -11.88
N PHE A 48 5.95 2.71 -11.90
CA PHE A 48 7.41 2.69 -11.89
C PHE A 48 8.06 3.25 -13.16
N VAL A 49 7.27 3.53 -14.21
CA VAL A 49 7.75 4.12 -15.47
C VAL A 49 7.47 5.61 -15.54
N CYS A 50 6.21 6.05 -15.34
CA CYS A 50 5.82 7.46 -15.52
C CYS A 50 5.48 8.20 -14.22
N GLY A 51 5.52 7.54 -13.06
CA GLY A 51 5.23 8.15 -11.76
C GLY A 51 3.76 8.50 -11.50
N THR A 52 2.84 8.22 -12.42
CA THR A 52 1.41 8.49 -12.19
C THR A 52 0.85 7.59 -11.09
N LYS A 53 0.05 8.18 -10.20
CA LYS A 53 -0.72 7.44 -9.19
C LYS A 53 -1.99 6.89 -9.81
N PHE A 54 -2.28 5.60 -9.60
CA PHE A 54 -3.47 4.95 -10.12
C PHE A 54 -4.02 3.90 -9.16
N ASP A 55 -5.25 3.47 -9.42
CA ASP A 55 -5.98 2.50 -8.62
C ASP A 55 -5.75 1.07 -9.14
N GLY A 56 -5.41 0.14 -8.24
CA GLY A 56 -5.28 -1.27 -8.62
C GLY A 56 -6.61 -1.89 -9.05
N THR A 57 -7.72 -1.49 -8.45
CA THR A 57 -9.02 -2.15 -8.71
C THR A 57 -9.64 -1.78 -10.05
N GLU A 58 -9.27 -0.63 -10.61
CA GLU A 58 -9.80 -0.12 -11.88
C GLU A 58 -8.88 -0.38 -13.08
N SER A 59 -7.70 -0.96 -12.84
CA SER A 59 -6.69 -1.17 -13.89
C SER A 59 -6.67 -2.62 -14.37
N ASN A 60 -6.54 -2.79 -15.68
CA ASN A 60 -6.42 -4.12 -16.29
C ASN A 60 -5.12 -4.79 -15.83
N LEU A 61 -5.22 -6.02 -15.32
CA LEU A 61 -4.06 -6.85 -15.03
C LEU A 61 -3.38 -7.29 -16.32
N CYS A 62 -2.04 -7.26 -16.32
CA CYS A 62 -1.25 -7.83 -17.39
C CYS A 62 -1.23 -9.37 -17.26
N PRO A 63 -1.68 -10.13 -18.26
CA PRO A 63 -1.71 -11.59 -18.18
C PRO A 63 -0.31 -12.22 -18.16
N LYS A 64 0.71 -11.50 -18.62
CA LYS A 64 2.09 -11.98 -18.68
C LYS A 64 2.81 -11.91 -17.34
N CYS A 65 2.68 -10.79 -16.61
CA CYS A 65 3.41 -10.58 -15.35
C CYS A 65 2.53 -10.49 -14.09
N GLY A 66 1.20 -10.53 -14.23
CA GLY A 66 0.27 -10.47 -13.10
C GLY A 66 0.28 -9.13 -12.34
N TRP A 67 0.69 -8.05 -13.01
CA TRP A 67 0.69 -6.69 -12.45
C TRP A 67 -0.28 -5.77 -13.19
N TYR A 68 -0.80 -4.78 -12.47
CA TYR A 68 -1.69 -3.77 -13.01
C TYR A 68 -1.01 -2.92 -14.09
N LYS A 69 -1.71 -2.67 -15.20
CA LYS A 69 -1.28 -1.73 -16.22
C LYS A 69 -1.59 -0.30 -15.79
N CYS A 70 -0.62 0.60 -15.94
CA CYS A 70 -0.80 2.02 -15.64
C CYS A 70 -1.92 2.62 -16.50
N SER A 71 -2.87 3.33 -15.88
CA SER A 71 -3.96 4.00 -16.62
C SER A 71 -3.48 5.15 -17.52
N ASN A 72 -2.28 5.68 -17.28
CA ASN A 72 -1.72 6.80 -18.04
C ASN A 72 -0.81 6.36 -19.20
N CYS A 73 0.16 5.48 -18.96
CA CYS A 73 1.12 5.05 -20.00
C CYS A 73 0.97 3.60 -20.44
N SER A 74 -0.01 2.85 -19.91
CA SER A 74 -0.24 1.42 -20.17
C SER A 74 0.92 0.47 -19.81
N ALA A 75 2.02 0.99 -19.28
CA ALA A 75 3.16 0.19 -18.83
C ALA A 75 2.79 -0.71 -17.65
N CYS A 76 3.49 -1.83 -17.55
CA CYS A 76 3.41 -2.77 -16.42
C CYS A 76 4.81 -3.30 -16.12
N GLY A 77 4.93 -4.35 -15.29
CA GLY A 77 6.23 -4.97 -14.99
C GLY A 77 7.00 -5.42 -16.24
N CYS A 78 6.32 -5.77 -17.33
CA CYS A 78 6.98 -6.15 -18.59
C CYS A 78 7.71 -4.99 -19.29
N SER A 79 7.44 -3.75 -18.91
CA SER A 79 8.10 -2.55 -19.46
C SER A 79 9.38 -2.20 -18.70
N LEU A 80 9.70 -2.93 -17.63
CA LEU A 80 10.90 -2.73 -16.83
C LEU A 80 12.00 -3.69 -17.29
N SER A 81 13.27 -3.33 -17.05
CA SER A 81 14.37 -4.29 -17.13
C SER A 81 14.18 -5.39 -16.07
N GLU A 82 14.88 -6.51 -16.23
CA GLU A 82 14.79 -7.64 -15.30
C GLU A 82 15.11 -7.22 -13.85
N GLU A 83 16.20 -6.49 -13.65
CA GLU A 83 16.59 -5.98 -12.32
C GLU A 83 15.53 -5.02 -11.74
N SER A 84 15.02 -4.10 -12.55
CA SER A 84 13.97 -3.18 -12.08
C SER A 84 12.65 -3.89 -11.79
N ALA A 85 12.29 -4.91 -12.57
CA ALA A 85 11.11 -5.74 -12.32
C ALA A 85 11.25 -6.52 -11.02
N LYS A 86 12.44 -7.05 -10.72
CA LYS A 86 12.75 -7.75 -9.48
C LYS A 86 12.62 -6.83 -8.26
N VAL A 87 13.16 -5.61 -8.34
CA VAL A 87 13.01 -4.59 -7.28
C VAL A 87 11.54 -4.27 -7.05
N ALA A 88 10.78 -3.97 -8.12
CA ALA A 88 9.35 -3.67 -8.03
C ALA A 88 8.54 -4.83 -7.42
N PHE A 89 8.88 -6.07 -7.76
CA PHE A 89 8.26 -7.27 -7.20
C PHE A 89 8.50 -7.38 -5.69
N TYR A 90 9.73 -7.24 -5.22
CA TYR A 90 10.02 -7.33 -3.78
C TYR A 90 9.44 -6.15 -3.00
N MET A 91 9.43 -4.94 -3.57
CA MET A 91 8.72 -3.80 -2.96
C MET A 91 7.22 -4.10 -2.78
N ARG A 92 6.57 -4.68 -3.80
CA ARG A 92 5.18 -5.13 -3.69
C ARG A 92 5.03 -6.20 -2.59
N LYS A 93 5.95 -7.17 -2.54
CA LYS A 93 5.91 -8.26 -1.55
C LYS A 93 5.97 -7.71 -0.13
N THR A 94 6.85 -6.74 0.15
CA THR A 94 6.93 -6.07 1.46
C THR A 94 5.60 -5.40 1.85
N LEU A 95 4.90 -4.77 0.89
CA LEU A 95 3.59 -4.16 1.15
C LEU A 95 2.49 -5.20 1.41
N ILE A 96 2.50 -6.31 0.68
CA ILE A 96 1.53 -7.41 0.89
C ILE A 96 1.75 -8.06 2.24
N ASP A 97 3.01 -8.26 2.63
CA ASP A 97 3.39 -8.88 3.90
C ASP A 97 2.81 -8.08 5.09
N MET A 98 2.85 -6.75 5.02
CA MET A 98 2.25 -5.87 6.04
C MET A 98 0.76 -6.14 6.31
N PHE A 99 0.00 -6.64 5.34
CA PHE A 99 -1.44 -6.91 5.49
C PHE A 99 -1.79 -8.40 5.57
N SER A 100 -0.84 -9.30 5.33
CA SER A 100 -1.10 -10.74 5.18
C SER A 100 -0.29 -11.60 6.15
N ASN A 101 0.69 -11.02 6.85
CA ASN A 101 1.55 -11.75 7.78
C ASN A 101 0.84 -11.90 9.15
N PRO A 102 0.60 -13.13 9.63
CA PRO A 102 -0.07 -13.39 10.90
C PRO A 102 0.87 -13.31 12.13
N GLU A 103 2.17 -13.08 11.92
CA GLU A 103 3.20 -13.11 12.97
C GLU A 103 3.42 -11.76 13.68
N VAL A 104 2.59 -10.75 13.40
CA VAL A 104 2.56 -9.44 14.08
C VAL A 104 1.41 -9.36 15.07
#